data_AF-A0A8S4A608-F1
#
_entry.id   AF-A0A8S4A608-F1
#
_cell.length_a   1.000
_cell.length_b   1.000
_cell.length_c   1.000
_cell.angle_alpha   90.00
_cell.angle_beta   90.00
_cell.angle_gamma   90.00
#
_symmetry.space_group_name_H-M   'P 1'
#
loop_
_entity.id
_entity.type
_entity.pdbx_description
1 polymer ?
#
loop_
_entity_poly.entity_id
_entity_poly.type
_entity_poly.pdbx_seq_one_letter_code
_entity_poly.pdbx_strand_id
1 'polypeptide(L)'
;TACDDAEIDYYLFYQFCLIPAVVLTLLMAATKPRRQKLLHFLYGRPGLVFPMDTLTRSSRISYCCAFGAIGFTVYEIIWKQQYAIEYSGPVVVKVIVTVLIYGMVYFPVFTSLALGTAFSYFLGSLYIWMFFAIEIYQVNNCEYAAALRAVILLRALPNLLCHAYLSVAMPVKFLLALRRRKYFTPSLGEDPHSETLEQIKKSFQGKHVTKLLRKPEVVIPPVGKMNILKAFFGEFIKTWMYRTESGFRYPSRLASVMFIAAFIIYVVISCIVSVCVSAAIVYLNMIHMTTSFR
;
A
#
# COMPACT_ATOMS: atom_id res chain seq x y z
N THR A 1 0.22 25.62 -17.37
CA THR A 1 0.91 26.73 -16.67
C THR A 1 -0.10 27.54 -15.87
N ALA A 2 -0.83 26.90 -14.96
CA ALA A 2 -1.88 27.57 -14.18
C ALA A 2 -2.10 26.91 -12.79
N CYS A 3 -1.05 26.37 -12.18
CA CYS A 3 -1.09 25.94 -10.77
C CYS A 3 0.17 26.39 -10.01
N ASP A 4 0.84 27.46 -10.44
CA ASP A 4 2.13 27.86 -9.84
C ASP A 4 1.93 28.68 -8.55
N ASP A 5 0.76 29.30 -8.33
CA ASP A 5 0.51 30.20 -7.19
C ASP A 5 -0.16 29.56 -5.96
N ALA A 6 -0.63 28.31 -6.09
CA ALA A 6 -1.29 27.55 -5.01
C ALA A 6 -0.61 26.19 -4.74
N GLU A 7 0.60 26.02 -5.25
CA GLU A 7 1.38 24.80 -5.04
C GLU A 7 1.97 24.84 -3.62
N ILE A 8 1.39 24.05 -2.71
CA ILE A 8 2.11 23.69 -1.48
C ILE A 8 3.42 23.08 -1.96
N ASP A 9 4.53 23.76 -1.67
CA ASP A 9 5.85 23.32 -2.10
C ASP A 9 6.06 21.87 -1.63
N TYR A 10 6.04 20.97 -2.60
CA TYR A 10 6.10 19.53 -2.39
C TYR A 10 7.34 19.18 -1.57
N TYR A 11 8.43 19.89 -1.79
CA TYR A 11 9.66 19.76 -1.03
C TYR A 11 9.47 20.09 0.45
N LEU A 12 8.97 21.29 0.75
CA LEU A 12 8.77 21.75 2.12
C LEU A 12 7.79 20.85 2.87
N PHE A 13 6.73 20.40 2.21
CA PHE A 13 5.74 19.51 2.79
C PHE A 13 6.38 18.23 3.36
N TYR A 14 7.15 17.49 2.55
CA TYR A 14 7.75 16.23 3.01
C TYR A 14 8.86 16.42 4.05
N GLN A 15 9.58 17.55 4.01
CA GLN A 15 10.53 17.89 5.05
C GLN A 15 9.84 18.19 6.38
N PHE A 16 8.76 18.97 6.36
CA PHE A 16 7.97 19.21 7.56
C PHE A 16 7.30 17.94 8.08
N CYS A 17 6.88 17.01 7.21
CA CYS A 17 6.35 15.70 7.61
C CYS A 17 7.40 14.80 8.29
N LEU A 18 8.69 15.07 8.12
CA LEU A 18 9.74 14.30 8.79
C LEU A 18 9.72 14.49 10.31
N ILE A 19 9.37 15.69 10.79
CA ILE A 19 9.25 16.01 12.22
C ILE A 19 8.18 15.13 12.89
N PRO A 20 6.89 15.15 12.48
CA PRO A 20 5.88 14.28 13.05
C PRO A 20 6.20 12.81 12.78
N ALA A 21 6.83 12.45 11.65
CA ALA A 21 7.25 11.07 11.44
C ALA A 21 8.17 10.58 12.56
N VAL A 22 9.26 11.30 12.83
CA VAL A 22 10.21 10.97 13.91
C VAL A 22 9.50 10.92 15.26
N VAL A 23 8.69 11.93 15.59
CA VAL A 23 7.94 11.96 16.86
C VAL A 23 7.02 10.73 16.99
N LEU A 24 6.26 10.41 15.96
CA LEU A 24 5.36 9.25 15.95
C LEU A 24 6.11 7.92 16.07
N THR A 25 7.25 7.79 15.39
CA THR A 25 8.08 6.58 15.52
C THR A 25 8.63 6.40 16.93
N LEU A 26 9.07 7.48 17.58
CA LEU A 26 9.58 7.46 18.94
C LEU A 26 8.46 7.15 19.95
N LEU A 27 7.28 7.76 19.79
CA LEU A 27 6.11 7.45 20.60
C LEU A 27 5.72 5.97 20.47
N MET A 28 5.65 5.45 19.24
CA MET A 28 5.35 4.05 18.98
C MET A 28 6.44 3.11 19.52
N ALA A 29 7.72 3.49 19.43
CA ALA A 29 8.81 2.74 20.04
C ALA A 29 8.70 2.69 21.57
N ALA A 30 8.30 3.80 22.21
CA ALA A 30 8.09 3.89 23.65
C ALA A 30 6.88 3.09 24.15
N THR A 31 5.85 2.86 23.32
CA THR A 31 4.66 2.09 23.72
C THR A 31 4.89 0.60 23.88
N LYS A 32 6.02 0.09 23.40
CA LYS A 32 6.35 -1.32 23.52
C LYS A 32 6.99 -1.54 24.89
N PRO A 33 6.39 -2.33 25.79
CA PRO A 33 7.02 -2.67 27.08
C PRO A 33 8.16 -3.67 26.88
N ARG A 34 9.02 -3.50 25.86
CA ARG A 34 9.89 -4.55 25.31
C ARG A 34 11.20 -4.78 26.06
N ARG A 35 11.26 -4.26 27.26
CA ARG A 35 12.12 -4.70 28.36
C ARG A 35 11.51 -4.06 29.59
N GLN A 36 11.15 -4.84 30.60
CA GLN A 36 10.88 -4.25 31.90
C GLN A 36 12.11 -3.41 32.28
N LYS A 37 11.95 -2.08 32.27
CA LYS A 37 12.98 -1.07 32.61
C LYS A 37 14.12 -0.97 31.57
N LEU A 38 14.69 0.22 31.38
CA LEU A 38 16.12 0.30 31.04
C LEU A 38 16.85 -0.61 32.03
N LEU A 39 17.34 -1.78 31.64
CA LEU A 39 17.82 -2.70 32.68
C LEU A 39 19.12 -2.21 33.36
N HIS A 40 19.97 -1.50 32.62
CA HIS A 40 20.75 -0.33 33.05
C HIS A 40 21.39 0.18 31.75
N PHE A 41 20.90 1.29 31.24
CA PHE A 41 21.39 2.02 30.07
C PHE A 41 21.38 1.39 28.66
N LEU A 42 21.85 0.16 28.33
CA LEU A 42 21.73 -0.34 26.93
C LEU A 42 22.06 -1.82 26.61
N TYR A 43 22.17 -2.76 27.56
CA TYR A 43 22.37 -4.18 27.21
C TYR A 43 21.10 -4.94 26.82
N GLY A 44 20.25 -4.28 26.06
CA GLY A 44 19.30 -4.84 25.11
C GLY A 44 18.57 -3.71 24.43
N ARG A 45 18.97 -3.58 23.16
CA ARG A 45 18.78 -2.41 22.33
C ARG A 45 17.32 -1.93 22.34
N PRO A 46 17.08 -0.62 22.43
CA PRO A 46 15.81 -0.05 22.00
C PRO A 46 15.65 -0.39 20.51
N GLY A 47 14.95 -1.49 20.23
CA GLY A 47 14.72 -1.94 18.88
C GLY A 47 13.59 -1.10 18.29
N LEU A 48 13.90 -0.36 17.22
CA LEU A 48 12.89 0.27 16.38
C LEU A 48 11.81 -0.77 16.03
N VAL A 49 10.54 -0.35 16.07
CA VAL A 49 9.44 -1.27 15.76
C VAL A 49 9.60 -1.74 14.33
N PHE A 50 9.58 -3.05 14.11
CA PHE A 50 9.66 -3.60 12.77
C PHE A 50 8.39 -3.18 12.00
N PRO A 51 8.53 -2.45 10.87
CA PRO A 51 7.41 -1.75 10.22
C PRO A 51 6.45 -2.71 9.51
N MET A 52 6.84 -3.96 9.28
CA MET A 52 5.98 -4.93 8.61
C MET A 52 6.18 -6.30 9.20
N ASP A 53 5.16 -6.85 9.84
CA ASP A 53 5.19 -8.25 10.20
C ASP A 53 4.98 -9.11 8.93
N THR A 54 6.03 -9.83 8.56
CA THR A 54 6.10 -10.62 7.33
C THR A 54 5.33 -11.93 7.44
N LEU A 55 5.06 -12.38 8.66
CA LEU A 55 4.45 -13.67 8.95
C LEU A 55 2.98 -13.55 9.30
N THR A 56 2.52 -12.40 9.82
CA THR A 56 1.11 -12.24 10.13
C THR A 56 0.24 -11.95 8.91
N ARG A 57 -0.93 -12.61 8.89
CA ARG A 57 -1.94 -12.54 7.84
C ARG A 57 -2.91 -11.37 8.02
N SER A 58 -2.66 -10.49 8.99
CA SER A 58 -3.55 -9.38 9.32
C SER A 58 -3.31 -8.18 8.40
N SER A 59 -4.34 -7.32 8.23
CA SER A 59 -4.24 -6.00 7.57
C SER A 59 -3.62 -5.92 6.16
N ARG A 60 -3.57 -7.03 5.40
CA ARG A 60 -2.92 -7.14 4.07
C ARG A 60 -3.27 -6.03 3.09
N ILE A 61 -4.56 -5.70 2.94
CA ILE A 61 -5.01 -4.67 2.00
C ILE A 61 -4.44 -3.30 2.39
N SER A 62 -4.38 -2.99 3.69
CA SER A 62 -3.77 -1.73 4.15
C SER A 62 -2.27 -1.68 3.90
N TYR A 63 -1.55 -2.80 4.02
CA TYR A 63 -0.15 -2.86 3.58
C TYR A 63 -0.02 -2.65 2.07
N CYS A 64 -0.88 -3.29 1.26
CA CYS A 64 -0.91 -3.05 -0.19
C CYS A 64 -1.13 -1.58 -0.53
N CYS A 65 -2.09 -0.90 0.11
CA CYS A 65 -2.34 0.52 -0.11
C CYS A 65 -1.18 1.41 0.36
N ALA A 66 -0.57 1.12 1.52
CA ALA A 66 0.58 1.88 2.01
C ALA A 66 1.80 1.72 1.09
N PHE A 67 2.07 0.52 0.59
CA PHE A 67 3.10 0.29 -0.41
C PHE A 67 2.75 0.90 -1.78
N GLY A 68 1.46 0.94 -2.13
CA GLY A 68 0.97 1.64 -3.32
C GLY A 68 1.25 3.14 -3.27
N ALA A 69 0.99 3.78 -2.13
CA ALA A 69 1.27 5.20 -1.91
C ALA A 69 2.78 5.52 -1.99
N ILE A 70 3.64 4.71 -1.35
CA ILE A 70 5.09 4.84 -1.53
C ILE A 70 5.48 4.63 -3.00
N GLY A 71 4.93 3.60 -3.64
CA GLY A 71 5.22 3.29 -5.04
C GLY A 71 4.88 4.45 -5.98
N PHE A 72 3.77 5.15 -5.71
CA PHE A 72 3.41 6.37 -6.42
C PHE A 72 4.41 7.50 -6.17
N THR A 73 4.80 7.72 -4.92
CA THR A 73 5.79 8.74 -4.56
C THR A 73 7.12 8.48 -5.29
N VAL A 74 7.57 7.22 -5.35
CA VAL A 74 8.76 6.82 -6.11
C VAL A 74 8.61 7.09 -7.61
N TYR A 75 7.42 6.83 -8.16
CA TYR A 75 7.11 7.18 -9.54
C TYR A 75 7.19 8.69 -9.80
N GLU A 76 6.69 9.52 -8.89
CA GLU A 76 6.81 10.98 -8.99
C GLU A 76 8.27 11.44 -8.95
N ILE A 77 9.12 10.86 -8.10
CA ILE A 77 10.56 11.17 -8.07
C ILE A 77 11.23 10.86 -9.41
N ILE A 78 10.95 9.68 -9.97
CA ILE A 78 11.61 9.24 -11.21
C ILE A 78 11.12 10.06 -12.40
N TRP A 79 9.82 10.35 -12.49
CA TRP A 79 9.23 10.94 -13.69
C TRP A 79 9.10 12.46 -13.64
N LYS A 80 8.75 13.03 -12.49
CA LYS A 80 8.60 14.49 -12.31
C LYS A 80 9.87 15.14 -11.75
N GLN A 81 10.90 14.37 -11.42
CA GLN A 81 12.13 14.86 -10.78
C GLN A 81 11.89 15.64 -9.49
N GLN A 82 10.83 15.29 -8.76
CA GLN A 82 10.50 15.88 -7.46
C GLN A 82 11.40 15.27 -6.39
N TYR A 83 12.50 15.95 -6.09
CA TYR A 83 13.47 15.51 -5.10
C TYR A 83 13.22 16.15 -3.73
N ALA A 84 13.50 15.43 -2.64
CA ALA A 84 13.29 15.92 -1.27
C ALA A 84 14.45 16.76 -0.71
N ILE A 85 15.59 16.84 -1.42
CA ILE A 85 16.76 17.66 -1.06
C ILE A 85 17.24 18.41 -2.29
N GLU A 86 17.51 19.71 -2.14
CA GLU A 86 18.34 20.46 -3.08
C GLU A 86 19.80 20.10 -2.86
N TYR A 87 20.32 19.22 -3.72
CA TYR A 87 21.70 18.75 -3.67
C TYR A 87 22.37 18.96 -5.02
N SER A 88 23.45 19.73 -5.02
CA SER A 88 24.27 20.09 -6.17
C SER A 88 25.45 19.13 -6.37
N GLY A 89 25.23 17.83 -6.15
CA GLY A 89 26.20 16.77 -6.41
C GLY A 89 25.65 15.66 -7.32
N PRO A 90 26.25 14.46 -7.32
CA PRO A 90 25.84 13.38 -8.22
C PRO A 90 24.37 12.99 -8.08
N VAL A 91 23.66 12.87 -9.21
CA VAL A 91 22.22 12.57 -9.28
C VAL A 91 21.86 11.28 -8.54
N VAL A 92 22.73 10.27 -8.60
CA VAL A 92 22.52 8.97 -7.92
C VAL A 92 22.39 9.14 -6.41
N VAL A 93 23.24 9.96 -5.80
CA VAL A 93 23.20 10.23 -4.34
C VAL A 93 21.90 10.95 -3.99
N LYS A 94 21.51 11.94 -4.81
CA LYS A 94 20.26 12.69 -4.64
C LYS A 94 19.04 11.77 -4.64
N VAL A 95 18.97 10.82 -5.58
CA VAL A 95 17.86 9.85 -5.67
C VAL A 95 17.84 8.93 -4.46
N ILE A 96 18.98 8.36 -4.06
CA ILE A 96 19.05 7.42 -2.92
C ILE A 96 18.59 8.11 -1.64
N VAL A 97 19.10 9.31 -1.35
CA VAL A 97 18.74 10.04 -0.13
C VAL A 97 17.26 10.43 -0.14
N THR A 98 16.76 10.85 -1.30
CA THR A 98 15.34 11.18 -1.46
C THR A 98 14.44 9.97 -1.17
N VAL A 99 14.76 8.80 -1.71
CA VAL A 99 14.02 7.54 -1.45
C VAL A 99 14.07 7.17 0.04
N LEU A 100 15.22 7.36 0.70
CA LEU A 100 15.33 7.14 2.15
C LEU A 100 14.45 8.09 2.96
N ILE A 101 14.37 9.37 2.57
CA ILE A 101 13.50 10.36 3.23
C ILE A 101 12.03 9.96 3.10
N TYR A 102 11.56 9.58 1.91
CA TYR A 102 10.20 9.09 1.75
C TYR A 102 9.95 7.77 2.48
N GLY A 103 10.96 6.90 2.58
CA GLY A 103 10.91 5.72 3.42
C GLY A 103 10.66 6.06 4.89
N MET A 104 11.38 7.05 5.43
CA MET A 104 11.19 7.56 6.80
C MET A 104 9.84 8.26 6.96
N VAL A 105 9.51 9.11 5.98
CA VAL A 105 8.18 9.51 5.50
C VAL A 105 7.00 8.71 6.05
N TYR A 106 6.88 7.54 5.42
CA TYR A 106 5.79 6.60 5.56
C TYR A 106 6.03 5.54 6.64
N PHE A 107 7.23 5.48 7.24
CA PHE A 107 7.56 4.51 8.28
C PHE A 107 6.55 4.47 9.44
N PRO A 108 6.03 5.60 9.97
CA PRO A 108 5.00 5.59 11.00
C PRO A 108 3.71 4.89 10.55
N VAL A 109 3.33 5.01 9.28
CA VAL A 109 2.13 4.35 8.73
C VAL A 109 2.30 2.83 8.80
N PHE A 110 3.43 2.31 8.32
CA PHE A 110 3.75 0.89 8.41
C PHE A 110 3.82 0.39 9.85
N THR A 111 4.50 1.15 10.71
CA THR A 111 4.61 0.86 12.14
C THR A 111 3.24 0.78 12.81
N SER A 112 2.31 1.67 12.45
CA SER A 112 0.96 1.67 12.99
C SER A 112 0.16 0.41 12.60
N LEU A 113 0.37 -0.09 11.38
CA LEU A 113 -0.20 -1.35 10.90
C LEU A 113 0.43 -2.57 11.59
N ALA A 114 1.73 -2.53 11.89
CA ALA A 114 2.47 -3.63 12.48
C ALA A 114 2.17 -3.82 13.96
N LEU A 115 2.04 -2.71 14.73
CA LEU A 115 1.73 -2.80 16.16
C LEU A 115 0.30 -3.29 16.41
N GLY A 116 -0.65 -2.91 15.56
CA GLY A 116 -2.02 -3.37 15.65
C GLY A 116 -2.76 -2.99 16.94
N THR A 117 -2.29 -1.95 17.63
CA THR A 117 -2.87 -1.43 18.89
C THR A 117 -3.82 -0.27 18.62
N ALA A 118 -4.74 0.00 19.54
CA ALA A 118 -5.62 1.17 19.42
C ALA A 118 -4.80 2.47 19.34
N PHE A 119 -3.80 2.63 20.20
CA PHE A 119 -2.93 3.81 20.17
C PHE A 119 -2.23 4.00 18.82
N SER A 120 -1.65 2.93 18.28
CA SER A 120 -0.95 2.99 17.00
C SER A 120 -1.88 3.30 15.83
N TYR A 121 -3.08 2.69 15.78
CA TYR A 121 -4.06 2.99 14.74
C TYR A 121 -4.59 4.42 14.79
N PHE A 122 -4.77 4.98 16.00
CA PHE A 122 -5.18 6.37 16.16
C PHE A 122 -4.14 7.34 15.58
N LEU A 123 -2.88 7.19 15.99
CA LEU A 123 -1.78 8.02 15.49
C LEU A 123 -1.57 7.86 13.98
N GLY A 124 -1.61 6.63 13.48
CA GLY A 124 -1.52 6.34 12.05
C GLY A 124 -2.68 6.96 11.25
N SER A 125 -3.88 7.00 11.82
CA SER A 125 -5.05 7.63 11.19
C SER A 125 -4.89 9.13 11.06
N LEU A 126 -4.48 9.83 12.14
CA LEU A 126 -4.24 11.27 12.09
C LEU A 126 -3.18 11.62 11.05
N TYR A 127 -2.12 10.82 10.98
CA TYR A 127 -1.04 11.01 10.04
C TYR A 127 -1.49 10.81 8.58
N ILE A 128 -2.27 9.75 8.29
CA ILE A 128 -2.81 9.53 6.94
C ILE A 128 -3.83 10.60 6.54
N TRP A 129 -4.65 11.09 7.48
CA TRP A 129 -5.59 12.17 7.20
C TRP A 129 -4.89 13.45 6.76
N MET A 130 -3.70 13.74 7.28
CA MET A 130 -2.88 14.85 6.81
C MET A 130 -2.52 14.70 5.33
N PHE A 131 -1.98 13.54 4.91
CA PHE A 131 -1.67 13.28 3.49
C PHE A 131 -2.91 13.37 2.61
N PHE A 132 -3.99 12.72 3.03
CA PHE A 132 -5.22 12.68 2.25
C PHE A 132 -5.87 14.06 2.09
N ALA A 133 -5.86 14.89 3.15
CA ALA A 133 -6.38 16.25 3.09
C ALA A 133 -5.59 17.12 2.10
N ILE A 134 -4.26 16.98 2.09
CA ILE A 134 -3.39 17.74 1.18
C ILE A 134 -3.55 17.27 -0.26
N GLU A 135 -3.68 15.97 -0.50
CA GLU A 135 -3.97 15.45 -1.83
C GLU A 135 -5.32 15.94 -2.37
N ILE A 136 -6.37 15.94 -1.54
CA ILE A 136 -7.67 16.49 -1.93
C ILE A 136 -7.55 17.99 -2.23
N TYR A 137 -6.82 18.73 -1.40
CA TYR A 137 -6.61 20.16 -1.59
C TYR A 137 -5.91 20.46 -2.93
N GLN A 138 -4.84 19.72 -3.25
CA GLN A 138 -4.12 19.87 -4.52
C GLN A 138 -4.99 19.52 -5.74
N VAL A 139 -5.81 18.47 -5.66
CA VAL A 139 -6.70 18.07 -6.77
C VAL A 139 -7.83 19.09 -7.01
N ASN A 140 -8.29 19.78 -5.96
CA ASN A 140 -9.40 20.74 -6.06
C ASN A 140 -8.98 22.13 -6.53
N ASN A 141 -7.78 22.60 -6.17
CA ASN A 141 -7.35 23.97 -6.49
C ASN A 141 -6.86 24.16 -7.92
N CYS A 142 -6.65 23.08 -8.67
CA CYS A 142 -6.19 23.19 -10.05
C CYS A 142 -7.37 23.32 -11.03
N GLU A 143 -7.55 24.52 -11.59
CA GLU A 143 -8.50 24.77 -12.68
C GLU A 143 -7.91 24.35 -14.03
N TYR A 144 -8.14 23.09 -14.41
CA TYR A 144 -7.79 22.58 -15.74
C TYR A 144 -9.01 22.47 -16.66
N ALA A 145 -8.79 22.61 -17.97
CA ALA A 145 -9.77 22.23 -18.99
C ALA A 145 -10.23 20.78 -18.77
N ALA A 146 -11.53 20.50 -18.94
CA ALA A 146 -12.16 19.24 -18.53
C ALA A 146 -11.44 17.96 -19.03
N ALA A 147 -10.94 17.99 -20.27
CA ALA A 147 -10.19 16.87 -20.86
C ALA A 147 -8.83 16.63 -20.16
N LEU A 148 -8.10 17.70 -19.84
CA LEU A 148 -6.81 17.61 -19.15
C LEU A 148 -7.00 17.22 -17.67
N ARG A 149 -8.06 17.73 -17.04
CA ARG A 149 -8.45 17.36 -15.67
C ARG A 149 -8.72 15.86 -15.55
N ALA A 150 -9.42 15.26 -16.52
CA ALA A 150 -9.70 13.83 -16.53
C ALA A 150 -8.42 12.98 -16.62
N VAL A 151 -7.44 13.39 -17.43
CA VAL A 151 -6.15 12.68 -17.57
C VAL A 151 -5.31 12.78 -16.30
N ILE A 152 -5.22 13.96 -15.69
CA ILE A 152 -4.48 14.16 -14.43
C ILE A 152 -5.13 13.36 -13.31
N LEU A 153 -6.46 13.40 -13.22
CA LEU A 153 -7.20 12.65 -12.21
C LEU A 153 -7.04 11.15 -12.41
N LEU A 154 -7.09 10.63 -13.65
CA LEU A 154 -6.84 9.22 -13.95
C LEU A 154 -5.45 8.76 -13.49
N ARG A 155 -4.43 9.61 -13.65
CA ARG A 155 -3.06 9.31 -13.22
C ARG A 155 -2.88 9.34 -11.70
N ALA A 156 -3.56 10.26 -11.00
CA ALA A 156 -3.51 10.40 -9.54
C ALA A 156 -4.46 9.44 -8.79
N LEU A 157 -5.45 8.89 -9.50
CA LEU A 157 -6.50 8.02 -8.97
C LEU A 157 -5.99 6.86 -8.11
N PRO A 158 -4.98 6.07 -8.50
CA PRO A 158 -4.62 4.90 -7.71
C PRO A 158 -3.95 5.28 -6.38
N ASN A 159 -3.25 6.43 -6.32
CA ASN A 159 -2.71 6.97 -5.07
C ASN A 159 -3.83 7.52 -4.17
N LEU A 160 -4.74 8.31 -4.74
CA LEU A 160 -5.90 8.87 -4.03
C LEU A 160 -6.80 7.77 -3.45
N LEU A 161 -7.01 6.67 -4.19
CA LEU A 161 -7.72 5.51 -3.69
C LEU A 161 -6.97 4.79 -2.57
N CYS A 162 -5.64 4.70 -2.63
CA CYS A 162 -4.84 4.09 -1.55
C CYS A 162 -4.95 4.90 -0.26
N HIS A 163 -4.81 6.23 -0.34
CA HIS A 163 -4.96 7.10 0.82
C HIS A 163 -6.40 7.19 1.33
N ALA A 164 -7.41 7.23 0.45
CA ALA A 164 -8.82 7.15 0.83
C ALA A 164 -9.15 5.83 1.53
N TYR A 165 -8.62 4.71 1.04
CA TYR A 165 -8.81 3.43 1.71
C TYR A 165 -8.17 3.43 3.10
N LEU A 166 -6.93 3.92 3.21
CA LEU A 166 -6.22 3.98 4.49
C LEU A 166 -6.90 4.94 5.49
N SER A 167 -7.41 6.08 5.01
CA SER A 167 -8.08 7.09 5.82
C SER A 167 -9.37 6.56 6.47
N VAL A 168 -10.05 5.60 5.84
CA VAL A 168 -11.23 4.92 6.39
C VAL A 168 -10.84 3.66 7.16
N ALA A 169 -9.92 2.85 6.64
CA ALA A 169 -9.56 1.56 7.22
C ALA A 169 -8.85 1.68 8.58
N MET A 170 -8.00 2.71 8.77
CA MET A 170 -7.28 2.93 10.03
C MET A 170 -8.23 3.26 11.20
N PRO A 171 -9.16 4.23 11.09
CA PRO A 171 -10.16 4.49 12.13
C PRO A 171 -11.04 3.29 12.44
N VAL A 172 -11.47 2.54 11.42
CA VAL A 172 -12.29 1.33 11.63
C VAL A 172 -11.51 0.32 12.45
N LYS A 173 -10.22 0.11 12.16
CA LYS A 173 -9.36 -0.78 12.97
C LYS A 173 -9.11 -0.24 14.37
N PHE A 174 -9.00 1.07 14.53
CA PHE A 174 -8.93 1.71 15.85
C PHE A 174 -10.17 1.36 16.68
N LEU A 175 -11.38 1.54 16.13
CA LEU A 175 -12.63 1.19 16.81
C LEU A 175 -12.71 -0.31 17.14
N LEU A 176 -12.28 -1.18 16.22
CA LEU A 176 -12.21 -2.62 16.48
C LEU A 176 -11.20 -2.98 17.56
N ALA A 177 -10.06 -2.28 17.62
CA ALA A 177 -9.04 -2.47 18.66
C ALA A 177 -9.54 -2.00 20.04
N LEU A 178 -10.27 -0.88 20.09
CA LEU A 178 -10.96 -0.40 21.30
C LEU A 178 -11.98 -1.42 21.80
N ARG A 179 -12.85 -1.92 20.91
CA ARG A 179 -13.84 -2.96 21.26
C ARG A 179 -13.19 -4.23 21.81
N ARG A 180 -12.01 -4.59 21.31
CA ARG A 180 -11.23 -5.74 21.77
C ARG A 180 -10.34 -5.43 22.98
N ARG A 181 -10.41 -4.21 23.53
CA ARG A 181 -9.58 -3.71 24.65
C ARG A 181 -8.07 -3.85 24.43
N LYS A 182 -7.62 -3.79 23.16
CA LYS A 182 -6.20 -3.88 22.77
C LYS A 182 -5.57 -2.48 22.70
N TYR A 183 -5.40 -1.84 23.85
CA TYR A 183 -4.89 -0.47 23.93
C TYR A 183 -3.39 -0.37 23.67
N PHE A 184 -2.61 -1.29 24.25
CA PHE A 184 -1.15 -1.33 24.16
C PHE A 184 -0.65 -2.69 23.67
N THR A 185 0.63 -2.75 23.27
CA THR A 185 1.21 -4.00 22.78
C THR A 185 1.39 -4.96 23.96
N PRO A 186 0.89 -6.21 23.88
CA PRO A 186 1.15 -7.21 24.91
C PRO A 186 2.66 -7.50 24.99
N SER A 187 3.13 -7.87 26.18
CA SER A 187 4.54 -8.21 26.42
C SER A 187 4.95 -9.40 25.53
N LEU A 188 6.20 -9.41 25.05
CA LEU A 188 6.73 -10.48 24.21
C LEU A 188 6.78 -11.78 25.03
N GLY A 189 5.83 -12.70 24.79
CA GLY A 189 5.66 -13.94 25.56
C GLY A 189 4.23 -14.18 26.06
N GLU A 190 3.39 -13.14 26.07
CA GLU A 190 1.94 -13.29 26.22
C GLU A 190 1.33 -13.39 24.83
N ASP A 191 1.30 -14.60 24.26
CA ASP A 191 0.42 -14.84 23.12
C ASP A 191 -1.02 -14.55 23.60
N PRO A 192 -1.71 -13.53 23.04
CA PRO A 192 -3.06 -13.19 23.49
C PRO A 192 -4.10 -14.22 23.04
N HIS A 193 -3.64 -15.32 22.45
CA HIS A 193 -4.44 -16.41 21.93
C HIS A 193 -3.79 -17.72 22.38
N SER A 194 -4.15 -18.17 23.58
CA SER A 194 -4.15 -19.60 23.88
C SER A 194 -5.19 -20.23 22.96
N GLU A 195 -4.83 -20.45 21.68
CA GLU A 195 -5.72 -21.07 20.72
C GLU A 195 -6.05 -22.46 21.23
N THR A 196 -7.32 -22.71 21.50
CA THR A 196 -7.73 -24.04 21.94
C THR A 196 -7.45 -25.05 20.81
N LEU A 197 -7.18 -26.30 21.17
CA LEU A 197 -6.85 -27.35 20.19
C LEU A 197 -7.96 -27.49 19.12
N GLU A 198 -9.21 -27.19 19.49
CA GLU A 198 -10.34 -27.07 18.56
C GLU A 198 -10.21 -25.92 17.56
N GLN A 199 -9.78 -24.75 18.01
CA GLN A 199 -9.55 -23.60 17.13
C GLN A 199 -8.42 -23.89 16.15
N ILE A 200 -7.34 -24.54 16.62
CA ILE A 200 -6.22 -24.97 15.76
C ILE A 200 -6.71 -26.00 14.73
N LYS A 201 -7.53 -26.98 15.13
CA LYS A 201 -8.10 -27.99 14.20
C LYS A 201 -9.04 -27.34 13.16
N LYS A 202 -9.83 -26.34 13.57
CA LYS A 202 -10.72 -25.57 12.69
C LYS A 202 -9.97 -24.56 11.81
N SER A 203 -8.74 -24.19 12.18
CA SER A 203 -7.89 -23.28 11.43
C SER A 203 -7.53 -23.81 10.05
N PHE A 204 -7.12 -22.92 9.15
CA PHE A 204 -6.64 -23.31 7.83
C PHE A 204 -5.45 -24.30 7.91
N GLN A 205 -4.53 -24.09 8.86
CA GLN A 205 -3.38 -24.97 9.05
C GLN A 205 -3.82 -26.37 9.49
N GLY A 206 -4.74 -26.46 10.45
CA GLY A 206 -5.30 -27.74 10.90
C GLY A 206 -6.03 -28.49 9.78
N LYS A 207 -6.86 -27.78 9.01
CA LYS A 207 -7.53 -28.36 7.82
C LYS A 207 -6.54 -28.80 6.75
N HIS A 208 -5.49 -28.01 6.49
CA HIS A 208 -4.47 -28.33 5.50
C HIS A 208 -3.70 -29.60 5.87
N VAL A 209 -3.19 -29.70 7.09
CA VAL A 209 -2.49 -30.91 7.58
C VAL A 209 -3.41 -32.12 7.55
N THR A 210 -4.68 -31.96 7.97
CA THR A 210 -5.67 -33.05 7.90
C THR A 210 -5.91 -33.51 6.46
N LYS A 211 -5.91 -32.60 5.49
CA LYS A 211 -6.03 -32.92 4.06
C LYS A 211 -4.79 -33.62 3.52
N LEU A 212 -3.58 -33.24 3.95
CA LEU A 212 -2.32 -33.91 3.56
C LEU A 212 -2.25 -35.35 4.08
N LEU A 213 -2.76 -35.61 5.28
CA LEU A 213 -2.75 -36.94 5.89
C LEU A 213 -3.89 -37.84 5.39
N ARG A 214 -4.87 -37.29 4.66
CA ARG A 214 -5.98 -38.06 4.09
C ARG A 214 -5.53 -38.74 2.80
N LYS A 215 -5.91 -40.01 2.62
CA LYS A 215 -5.61 -40.78 1.40
C LYS A 215 -6.16 -40.05 0.17
N PRO A 216 -5.38 -39.97 -0.94
CA PRO A 216 -5.84 -39.29 -2.15
C PRO A 216 -7.13 -39.92 -2.68
N GLU A 217 -8.11 -39.08 -3.00
CA GLU A 217 -9.34 -39.52 -3.66
C GLU A 217 -9.03 -39.92 -5.11
N VAL A 218 -9.50 -41.10 -5.52
CA VAL A 218 -9.31 -41.60 -6.88
C VAL A 218 -10.25 -40.83 -7.81
N VAL A 219 -9.69 -40.01 -8.70
CA VAL A 219 -10.45 -39.27 -9.71
C VAL A 219 -10.74 -40.21 -10.88
N ILE A 220 -12.01 -40.51 -11.13
CA ILE A 220 -12.45 -41.37 -12.22
C ILE A 220 -12.37 -40.57 -13.55
N PRO A 221 -11.74 -41.10 -14.61
CA PRO A 221 -11.61 -40.38 -15.88
C PRO A 221 -12.98 -40.19 -16.57
N PRO A 222 -13.21 -39.03 -17.21
CA PRO A 222 -14.47 -38.75 -17.91
C PRO A 222 -14.61 -39.65 -19.14
N VAL A 223 -15.72 -40.37 -19.25
CA VAL A 223 -16.03 -41.25 -20.40
C VAL A 223 -16.86 -40.47 -21.44
N GLY A 224 -16.42 -40.47 -22.70
CA GLY A 224 -17.14 -39.91 -23.86
C GLY A 224 -16.51 -38.65 -24.50
N LYS A 225 -16.55 -38.53 -25.83
CA LYS A 225 -15.88 -37.46 -26.61
C LYS A 225 -16.30 -36.03 -26.21
N MET A 226 -17.60 -35.78 -25.97
CA MET A 226 -18.07 -34.47 -25.50
C MET A 226 -17.64 -34.17 -24.06
N ASN A 227 -17.59 -35.19 -23.20
CA ASN A 227 -17.13 -35.04 -21.83
C ASN A 227 -15.62 -34.81 -21.75
N ILE A 228 -14.84 -35.38 -22.68
CA ILE A 228 -13.41 -35.11 -22.84
C ILE A 228 -13.19 -33.65 -23.27
N LEU A 229 -13.96 -33.13 -24.24
CA LEU A 229 -13.82 -31.73 -24.69
C LEU A 229 -14.20 -30.73 -23.58
N LYS A 230 -15.30 -31.01 -22.85
CA LYS A 230 -15.70 -30.23 -21.67
C LYS A 230 -14.67 -30.31 -20.55
N ALA A 231 -14.08 -31.48 -20.32
CA ALA A 231 -13.03 -31.66 -19.33
C ALA A 231 -11.77 -30.88 -19.71
N PHE A 232 -11.37 -30.89 -20.98
CA PHE A 232 -10.22 -30.14 -21.48
C PHE A 232 -10.41 -28.62 -21.33
N PHE A 233 -11.56 -28.08 -21.75
CA PHE A 233 -11.89 -26.66 -21.52
C PHE A 233 -12.00 -26.34 -20.03
N GLY A 234 -12.59 -27.23 -19.24
CA GLY A 234 -12.68 -27.09 -17.79
C GLY A 234 -11.30 -27.09 -17.13
N GLU A 235 -10.36 -27.92 -17.58
CA GLU A 235 -8.97 -27.94 -17.11
C GLU A 235 -8.19 -26.72 -17.55
N PHE A 236 -8.39 -26.26 -18.79
CA PHE A 236 -7.78 -25.04 -19.27
C PHE A 236 -8.24 -23.83 -18.45
N ILE A 237 -9.55 -23.71 -18.19
CA ILE A 237 -10.10 -22.67 -17.32
C ILE A 237 -9.59 -22.83 -15.89
N LYS A 238 -9.49 -24.05 -15.36
CA LYS A 238 -8.93 -24.31 -14.01
C LYS A 238 -7.45 -23.95 -13.92
N THR A 239 -6.70 -24.08 -15.00
CA THR A 239 -5.27 -23.75 -15.05
C THR A 239 -5.06 -22.25 -15.20
N TRP A 240 -5.92 -21.58 -15.96
CA TRP A 240 -5.85 -20.13 -16.19
C TRP A 240 -6.41 -19.30 -15.03
N MET A 241 -7.50 -19.77 -14.41
CA MET A 241 -8.19 -19.05 -13.34
C MET A 241 -7.62 -19.45 -11.97
N TYR A 242 -7.15 -18.47 -11.21
CA TYR A 242 -6.68 -18.71 -9.85
C TYR A 242 -7.80 -19.26 -8.96
N ARG A 243 -7.63 -20.51 -8.50
CA ARG A 243 -8.57 -21.12 -7.55
C ARG A 243 -8.23 -20.68 -6.14
N THR A 244 -9.09 -19.85 -5.57
CA THR A 244 -8.95 -19.43 -4.17
C THR A 244 -9.28 -20.63 -3.27
N GLU A 245 -8.29 -21.14 -2.55
CA GLU A 245 -8.51 -22.14 -1.50
C GLU A 245 -9.11 -21.45 -0.26
N SER A 246 -10.27 -21.93 0.18
CA SER A 246 -10.96 -21.33 1.33
C SER A 246 -10.09 -21.34 2.58
N GLY A 247 -9.81 -20.15 3.13
CA GLY A 247 -8.95 -19.97 4.30
C GLY A 247 -7.44 -19.84 4.00
N PHE A 248 -6.99 -20.15 2.77
CA PHE A 248 -5.61 -19.88 2.39
C PHE A 248 -5.43 -18.37 2.23
N ARG A 249 -4.36 -17.84 2.83
CA ARG A 249 -4.07 -16.41 2.80
C ARG A 249 -2.60 -16.22 2.50
N TYR A 250 -2.32 -15.59 1.36
CA TYR A 250 -0.97 -15.14 1.02
C TYR A 250 -0.40 -14.20 2.09
N PRO A 251 0.93 -14.26 2.32
CA PRO A 251 1.64 -13.29 3.13
C PRO A 251 1.38 -11.86 2.64
N SER A 252 1.32 -10.91 3.57
CA SER A 252 1.17 -9.48 3.28
C SER A 252 2.21 -9.00 2.25
N ARG A 253 3.46 -9.43 2.39
CA ARG A 253 4.55 -9.09 1.47
C ARG A 253 4.27 -9.51 0.03
N LEU A 254 3.86 -10.76 -0.20
CA LEU A 254 3.57 -11.25 -1.56
C LEU A 254 2.41 -10.47 -2.17
N ALA A 255 1.34 -10.27 -1.39
CA ALA A 255 0.18 -9.50 -1.83
C ALA A 255 0.54 -8.05 -2.18
N SER A 256 1.40 -7.41 -1.39
CA SER A 256 1.87 -6.04 -1.67
C SER A 256 2.74 -5.99 -2.92
N VAL A 257 3.65 -6.95 -3.14
CA VAL A 257 4.47 -6.99 -4.36
C VAL A 257 3.60 -7.15 -5.61
N MET A 258 2.63 -8.07 -5.58
CA MET A 258 1.70 -8.24 -6.71
C MET A 258 0.85 -6.99 -6.96
N PHE A 259 0.43 -6.31 -5.88
CA PHE A 259 -0.32 -5.06 -5.98
C PHE A 259 0.52 -3.95 -6.61
N ILE A 260 1.77 -3.76 -6.18
CA ILE A 260 2.69 -2.77 -6.76
C ILE A 260 2.96 -3.10 -8.24
N ALA A 261 3.12 -4.36 -8.61
CA ALA A 261 3.31 -4.75 -10.01
C ALA A 261 2.10 -4.34 -10.87
N ALA A 262 0.87 -4.62 -10.41
CA ALA A 262 -0.35 -4.17 -11.08
C ALA A 262 -0.46 -2.64 -11.13
N PHE A 263 -0.05 -1.96 -10.06
CA PHE A 263 0.00 -0.51 -9.99
C PHE A 263 0.95 0.08 -11.05
N ILE A 264 2.16 -0.47 -11.19
CA ILE A 264 3.13 -0.03 -12.20
C ILE A 264 2.56 -0.22 -13.61
N ILE A 265 1.94 -1.37 -13.89
CA ILE A 265 1.29 -1.64 -15.19
C ILE A 265 0.22 -0.58 -15.48
N TYR A 266 -0.64 -0.27 -14.49
CA TYR A 266 -1.65 0.78 -14.62
C TYR A 266 -1.05 2.15 -14.92
N VAL A 267 0.01 2.54 -14.20
CA VAL A 267 0.69 3.82 -14.40
C VAL A 267 1.34 3.90 -15.79
N VAL A 268 1.96 2.82 -16.27
CA VAL A 268 2.54 2.78 -17.62
C VAL A 268 1.45 2.91 -18.69
N ILE A 269 0.34 2.17 -18.56
CA ILE A 269 -0.78 2.23 -19.50
C ILE A 269 -1.40 3.63 -19.53
N SER A 270 -1.68 4.21 -18.35
CA SER A 270 -2.23 5.57 -18.25
C SER A 270 -1.27 6.63 -18.83
N CYS A 271 0.04 6.46 -18.69
CA CYS A 271 1.04 7.32 -19.33
C CYS A 271 0.98 7.21 -20.86
N ILE A 272 0.89 6.01 -21.42
CA ILE A 272 0.76 5.79 -22.87
C ILE A 272 -0.51 6.45 -23.39
N VAL A 273 -1.65 6.22 -22.73
CA VAL A 273 -2.94 6.83 -23.09
C VAL A 273 -2.85 8.36 -23.06
N SER A 274 -2.24 8.93 -22.03
CA SER A 274 -2.04 10.38 -21.93
C SER A 274 -1.25 10.94 -23.11
N VAL A 275 -0.15 10.29 -23.51
CA VAL A 275 0.66 10.73 -24.66
C VAL A 275 -0.12 10.64 -25.96
N CYS A 276 -0.86 9.54 -26.17
CA CYS A 276 -1.70 9.37 -27.36
C CYS A 276 -2.79 10.45 -27.46
N VAL A 277 -3.46 10.78 -26.35
CA VAL A 277 -4.48 11.83 -26.31
C VAL A 277 -3.87 13.21 -26.61
N SER A 278 -2.74 13.54 -26.00
CA SER A 278 -2.03 14.80 -26.29
C SER A 278 -1.62 14.91 -27.75
N ALA A 279 -1.08 13.84 -28.35
CA ALA A 279 -0.70 13.80 -29.76
C ALA A 279 -1.92 14.00 -30.69
N ALA A 280 -3.05 13.35 -30.37
CA ALA A 280 -4.29 13.49 -31.13
C ALA A 280 -4.85 14.93 -31.07
N ILE A 281 -4.81 15.57 -29.90
CA ILE A 281 -5.24 16.98 -29.74
C ILE A 281 -4.36 17.92 -30.56
N VAL A 282 -3.04 17.74 -30.52
CA VAL A 282 -2.11 18.55 -31.34
C VAL A 282 -2.39 18.37 -32.83
N TYR A 283 -2.63 17.13 -33.27
CA TYR A 283 -2.94 16.83 -34.66
C TYR A 283 -4.28 17.47 -35.11
N LEU A 284 -5.31 17.40 -34.27
CA LEU A 284 -6.60 18.07 -34.52
C LEU A 284 -6.46 19.60 -34.60
N ASN A 285 -5.67 20.19 -33.70
CA ASN A 285 -5.41 21.63 -33.71
C ASN A 285 -4.64 22.07 -34.97
N MET A 286 -3.68 21.26 -35.44
CA MET A 286 -2.98 21.53 -36.70
C MET A 286 -3.94 21.46 -37.90
N ILE A 287 -4.83 20.47 -37.96
CA ILE A 287 -5.84 20.37 -39.01
C ILE A 287 -6.78 21.59 -38.98
N HIS A 288 -7.26 21.98 -37.80
CA HIS A 288 -8.15 23.12 -37.64
C HIS A 288 -7.49 24.45 -38.06
N MET A 289 -6.20 24.65 -37.76
CA MET A 289 -5.45 25.81 -38.24
C MET A 289 -5.30 25.81 -39.77
N THR A 290 -5.05 24.66 -40.39
CA THR A 290 -4.95 24.57 -41.86
C THR A 290 -6.27 24.84 -42.57
N THR A 291 -7.42 24.53 -41.96
CA THR A 291 -8.74 24.82 -42.53
C THR A 291 -9.20 26.26 -42.31
N SER A 292 -8.66 26.98 -41.32
CA SER A 292 -9.01 28.38 -41.05
C SER A 292 -8.24 29.40 -41.90
N PHE A 293 -7.16 28.96 -42.58
CA PHE A 293 -6.36 29.78 -43.49
C PHE A 293 -6.79 29.70 -44.95
N ARG A 294 -7.87 28.97 -45.24
CA ARG A 294 -8.42 28.75 -46.58
C ARG A 294 -9.83 29.33 -46.66
#